data_AF-A0A926KJY5-F1
#
_entry.id   AF-A0A926KJY5-F1
#
_cell.length_a   1.000
_cell.length_b   1.000
_cell.length_c   1.000
_cell.angle_alpha   90.00
_cell.angle_beta   90.00
_cell.angle_gamma   90.00
#
_symmetry.space_group_name_H-M   'P 1'
#
loop_
_entity.id
_entity.type
_entity.pdbx_description
1 polymer ?
#
loop_
_entity_poly.entity_id
_entity_poly.type
_entity_poly.pdbx_seq_one_letter_code
_entity_poly.pdbx_strand_id
1 'polypeptide(L)'
;MPGHEWPWLVRLKPFQEQHGNPTGTVTAVKDGLKPKGGTSRGVHGIVRVAPLSLLAVTPTADPMDSAAFELASLTHDAEIGASPAVLLCRMLAALMARPDCAPITETMFEAYSQAPVTATDEHVTCGADAHASLSTLNEIAPNDRANRVLAGAMYVASCFENDIEQAIVFASRGKDGDGLAALTGALGQLTASPRGWHNGSPRTSSPGPSKCSCKTRA
;
A
#
# COMPACT_ATOMS: atom_id res chain seq x y z
N MET A 1 -13.21 10.03 -28.72
CA MET A 1 -14.06 10.80 -27.78
C MET A 1 -13.60 12.25 -27.80
N PRO A 2 -14.49 13.25 -27.96
CA PRO A 2 -14.14 14.66 -27.92
C PRO A 2 -13.97 15.14 -26.46
N GLY A 3 -12.86 15.85 -26.20
CA GLY A 3 -12.75 16.93 -25.21
C GLY A 3 -13.14 16.63 -23.76
N HIS A 4 -12.41 15.74 -23.06
CA HIS A 4 -12.36 15.84 -21.60
C HIS A 4 -11.39 16.96 -21.23
N GLU A 5 -11.92 18.15 -20.93
CA GLU A 5 -11.15 19.15 -20.20
C GLU A 5 -10.75 18.55 -18.86
N TRP A 6 -9.46 18.25 -18.71
CA TRP A 6 -8.89 17.85 -17.42
C TRP A 6 -9.25 18.89 -16.37
N PRO A 7 -9.60 18.46 -15.13
CA PRO A 7 -10.16 19.35 -14.13
C PRO A 7 -9.24 20.56 -13.91
N TRP A 8 -9.82 21.76 -13.85
CA TRP A 8 -9.13 23.05 -13.69
C TRP A 8 -8.06 23.05 -12.56
N LEU A 9 -8.20 22.15 -11.59
CA LEU A 9 -7.28 21.93 -10.48
C LEU A 9 -5.84 21.62 -10.92
N VAL A 10 -5.63 20.83 -11.99
CA VAL A 10 -4.26 20.52 -12.49
C VAL A 10 -3.57 21.72 -13.16
N ARG A 11 -4.33 22.80 -13.40
CA ARG A 11 -3.81 24.07 -13.95
C ARG A 11 -3.33 25.02 -12.84
N LEU A 12 -3.52 24.70 -11.57
CA LEU A 12 -3.04 25.53 -10.47
C LEU A 12 -1.51 25.37 -10.32
N LYS A 13 -0.81 26.50 -10.12
CA LYS A 13 0.66 26.56 -9.95
C LYS A 13 1.24 25.51 -8.98
N PRO A 14 0.62 25.24 -7.81
CA PRO A 14 1.16 24.23 -6.88
C PRO A 14 1.30 22.82 -7.48
N PHE A 15 0.50 22.46 -8.49
CA PHE A 15 0.59 21.17 -9.19
C PHE A 15 1.53 21.19 -10.41
N GLN A 16 1.99 22.38 -10.82
CA GLN A 16 2.91 22.58 -11.94
C GLN A 16 4.37 22.79 -11.48
N GLU A 17 4.58 22.89 -10.16
CA GLU A 17 5.86 23.15 -9.50
C GLU A 17 6.23 21.97 -8.56
N GLN A 18 7.52 21.77 -8.31
CA GLN A 18 8.03 20.73 -7.40
C GLN A 18 7.94 21.15 -5.92
N HIS A 19 6.73 21.42 -5.42
CA HIS A 19 6.51 21.63 -3.97
C HIS A 19 6.22 20.29 -3.29
N GLY A 20 7.22 19.40 -3.27
CA GLY A 20 7.06 18.02 -2.80
C GLY A 20 6.46 17.05 -3.83
N ASN A 21 6.09 17.55 -5.02
CA ASN A 21 5.68 16.69 -6.13
C ASN A 21 6.91 16.09 -6.84
N PRO A 22 6.92 14.78 -7.11
CA PRO A 22 8.01 14.13 -7.84
C PRO A 22 8.11 14.65 -9.29
N THR A 23 9.31 14.66 -9.85
CA THR A 23 9.58 15.08 -11.24
C THR A 23 8.64 14.43 -12.24
N GLY A 24 8.45 13.12 -12.16
CA GLY A 24 7.56 12.40 -13.08
C GLY A 24 6.09 12.83 -12.99
N THR A 25 5.62 13.25 -11.81
CA THR A 25 4.26 13.78 -11.64
C THR A 25 4.14 15.17 -12.27
N VAL A 26 5.10 16.06 -12.03
CA VAL A 26 5.10 17.41 -12.61
C VAL A 26 5.20 17.36 -14.15
N THR A 27 6.06 16.50 -14.70
CA THR A 27 6.19 16.30 -16.15
C THR A 27 4.87 15.82 -16.76
N ALA A 28 4.24 14.80 -16.17
CA ALA A 28 2.97 14.28 -16.68
C ALA A 28 1.84 15.33 -16.65
N VAL A 29 1.80 16.19 -15.63
CA VAL A 29 0.85 17.31 -15.56
C VAL A 29 1.12 18.33 -16.68
N LYS A 30 2.39 18.69 -16.91
CA LYS A 30 2.78 19.63 -17.97
C LYS A 30 2.48 19.09 -19.38
N ASP A 31 2.65 17.79 -19.57
CA ASP A 31 2.38 17.11 -20.86
C ASP A 31 0.89 16.80 -21.10
N GLY A 32 0.03 17.18 -20.14
CA GLY A 32 -1.42 17.10 -20.25
C GLY A 32 -1.98 15.70 -20.01
N LEU A 33 -1.58 15.05 -18.91
CA LEU A 33 -2.07 13.78 -18.34
C LEU A 33 -2.71 12.83 -19.35
N LYS A 34 -2.01 11.74 -19.70
CA LYS A 34 -2.51 10.78 -20.68
C LYS A 34 -2.64 9.41 -20.01
N PRO A 35 -3.80 8.74 -20.09
CA PRO A 35 -3.90 7.34 -19.66
C PRO A 35 -2.81 6.52 -20.35
N LYS A 36 -2.09 5.69 -19.58
CA LYS A 36 -0.94 4.91 -20.06
C LYS A 36 0.21 5.75 -20.65
N GLY A 37 0.25 7.06 -20.36
CA GLY A 37 1.26 7.98 -20.88
C GLY A 37 2.33 8.36 -19.86
N GLY A 38 2.19 7.93 -18.61
CA GLY A 38 3.20 8.13 -17.58
C GLY A 38 4.49 7.35 -17.81
N THR A 39 5.60 7.88 -17.29
CA THR A 39 6.93 7.26 -17.39
C THR A 39 7.58 7.01 -16.02
N SER A 40 6.96 7.54 -14.95
CA SER A 40 7.45 7.39 -13.58
C SER A 40 7.33 5.94 -13.11
N ARG A 41 8.40 5.42 -12.52
CA ARG A 41 8.43 4.11 -11.86
C ARG A 41 8.27 4.20 -10.34
N GLY A 42 8.10 5.42 -9.80
CA GLY A 42 8.12 5.70 -8.37
C GLY A 42 6.88 5.23 -7.60
N VAL A 43 6.96 5.23 -6.28
CA VAL A 43 5.87 4.77 -5.38
C VAL A 43 4.63 5.68 -5.39
N HIS A 44 4.76 6.96 -5.73
CA HIS A 44 3.69 7.95 -5.53
C HIS A 44 2.40 7.66 -6.30
N GLY A 45 2.47 6.88 -7.37
CA GLY A 45 1.30 6.34 -8.07
C GLY A 45 0.48 5.41 -7.19
N ILE A 46 1.15 4.57 -6.39
CA ILE A 46 0.54 3.61 -5.46
C ILE A 46 -0.12 4.32 -4.27
N VAL A 47 0.60 5.23 -3.62
CA VAL A 47 0.17 5.85 -2.33
C VAL A 47 -1.21 6.49 -2.44
N ARG A 48 -1.51 7.10 -3.58
CA ARG A 48 -2.75 7.86 -3.79
C ARG A 48 -3.91 7.05 -4.38
N VAL A 49 -3.70 5.81 -4.83
CA VAL A 49 -4.81 4.94 -5.29
C VAL A 49 -5.40 4.12 -4.15
N ALA A 50 -4.73 4.03 -3.00
CA ALA A 50 -5.18 3.22 -1.87
C ALA A 50 -6.66 3.44 -1.49
N PRO A 51 -7.23 4.68 -1.49
CA PRO A 51 -8.65 4.88 -1.20
C PRO A 51 -9.62 4.19 -2.17
N LEU A 52 -9.20 3.87 -3.41
CA LEU A 52 -10.03 3.15 -4.37
C LEU A 52 -10.34 1.71 -3.94
N SER A 53 -9.57 1.14 -3.02
CA SER A 53 -9.89 -0.15 -2.41
C SER A 53 -11.27 -0.15 -1.73
N LEU A 54 -11.77 1.00 -1.27
CA LEU A 54 -13.12 1.14 -0.71
C LEU A 54 -14.23 0.89 -1.73
N LEU A 55 -13.93 0.94 -3.03
CA LEU A 55 -14.91 0.58 -4.05
C LEU A 55 -15.22 -0.93 -4.01
N ALA A 56 -14.28 -1.77 -3.58
CA ALA A 56 -14.48 -3.21 -3.49
C ALA A 56 -15.48 -3.64 -2.41
N VAL A 57 -15.76 -2.79 -1.41
CA VAL A 57 -16.80 -3.06 -0.40
C VAL A 57 -18.20 -2.65 -0.86
N THR A 58 -18.36 -2.17 -2.10
CA THR A 58 -19.65 -1.78 -2.68
C THR A 58 -20.15 -2.83 -3.69
N PRO A 59 -21.44 -3.21 -3.69
CA PRO A 59 -21.97 -4.30 -4.55
C PRO A 59 -21.92 -4.06 -6.08
N THR A 60 -21.48 -2.89 -6.54
CA THR A 60 -21.37 -2.53 -7.97
C THR A 60 -19.92 -2.58 -8.48
N ALA A 61 -19.03 -3.27 -7.76
CA ALA A 61 -17.58 -3.24 -7.93
C ALA A 61 -17.05 -4.04 -9.13
N ASP A 62 -17.22 -3.50 -10.34
CA ASP A 62 -16.55 -4.00 -11.54
C ASP A 62 -15.33 -3.18 -12.05
N PRO A 63 -14.97 -1.96 -11.57
CA PRO A 63 -13.77 -1.30 -12.10
C PRO A 63 -12.70 -0.92 -11.07
N MET A 64 -12.59 -1.50 -9.86
CA MET A 64 -11.51 -1.10 -8.92
C MET A 64 -10.13 -1.22 -9.58
N ASP A 65 -9.86 -2.37 -10.21
CA ASP A 65 -8.59 -2.61 -10.89
C ASP A 65 -8.38 -1.64 -12.06
N SER A 66 -9.42 -1.43 -12.89
CA SER A 66 -9.35 -0.50 -14.03
C SER A 66 -9.12 0.94 -13.56
N ALA A 67 -9.84 1.38 -12.53
CA ALA A 67 -9.74 2.72 -11.97
C ALA A 67 -8.37 2.94 -11.31
N ALA A 68 -7.88 1.98 -10.53
CA ALA A 68 -6.56 2.05 -9.91
C ALA A 68 -5.46 2.11 -10.97
N PHE A 69 -5.54 1.25 -11.99
CA PHE A 69 -4.60 1.23 -13.10
C PHE A 69 -4.63 2.55 -13.88
N GLU A 70 -5.82 2.99 -14.32
CA GLU A 70 -5.99 4.22 -15.09
C GLU A 70 -5.44 5.42 -14.32
N LEU A 71 -5.81 5.59 -13.05
CA LEU A 71 -5.39 6.70 -12.21
C LEU A 71 -3.87 6.73 -11.98
N ALA A 72 -3.25 5.58 -11.71
CA ALA A 72 -1.80 5.49 -11.58
C ALA A 72 -1.10 5.82 -12.92
N SER A 73 -1.62 5.25 -14.02
CA SER A 73 -1.03 5.35 -15.37
C SER A 73 -1.02 6.77 -15.95
N LEU A 74 -1.79 7.70 -15.37
CA LEU A 74 -1.77 9.12 -15.75
C LEU A 74 -0.39 9.77 -15.57
N THR A 75 0.45 9.22 -14.69
CA THR A 75 1.79 9.78 -14.37
C THR A 75 2.88 8.72 -14.25
N HIS A 76 2.49 7.46 -14.02
CA HIS A 76 3.41 6.35 -13.86
C HIS A 76 3.34 5.40 -15.05
N ASP A 77 4.42 4.67 -15.31
CA ASP A 77 4.43 3.67 -16.35
C ASP A 77 3.48 2.51 -16.00
N ALA A 78 2.99 1.83 -17.04
CA ALA A 78 1.99 0.78 -16.90
C ALA A 78 2.48 -0.42 -16.04
N GLU A 79 3.74 -0.81 -16.20
CA GLU A 79 4.22 -2.11 -15.72
C GLU A 79 4.77 -2.02 -14.30
N ILE A 80 5.65 -1.05 -14.03
CA ILE A 80 6.38 -0.92 -12.77
C ILE A 80 5.67 0.05 -11.83
N GLY A 81 4.90 1.02 -12.35
CA GLY A 81 4.20 2.00 -11.55
C GLY A 81 2.71 1.73 -11.34
N ALA A 82 1.96 1.43 -12.41
CA ALA A 82 0.51 1.27 -12.34
C ALA A 82 0.07 -0.14 -11.88
N SER A 83 0.72 -1.21 -12.33
CA SER A 83 0.37 -2.57 -11.89
C SER A 83 0.51 -2.77 -10.36
N PRO A 84 1.57 -2.29 -9.69
CA PRO A 84 1.63 -2.37 -8.22
C PRO A 84 0.54 -1.58 -7.50
N ALA A 85 0.01 -0.53 -8.13
CA ALA A 85 -1.09 0.26 -7.61
C ALA A 85 -2.39 -0.57 -7.54
N VAL A 86 -2.68 -1.32 -8.60
CA VAL A 86 -3.77 -2.31 -8.64
C VAL A 86 -3.58 -3.36 -7.55
N LEU A 87 -2.35 -3.86 -7.41
CA LEU A 87 -2.05 -4.90 -6.45
C LEU A 87 -2.28 -4.46 -5.00
N LEU A 88 -1.86 -3.25 -4.64
CA LEU A 88 -2.18 -2.68 -3.33
C LEU A 88 -3.69 -2.63 -3.11
N CYS A 89 -4.47 -2.12 -4.08
CA CYS A 89 -5.92 -2.04 -3.95
C CYS A 89 -6.56 -3.41 -3.71
N ARG A 90 -6.11 -4.45 -4.41
CA ARG A 90 -6.57 -5.84 -4.21
C ARG A 90 -6.25 -6.35 -2.81
N MET A 91 -5.03 -6.10 -2.31
CA MET A 91 -4.66 -6.49 -0.94
C MET A 91 -5.53 -5.80 0.10
N LEU A 92 -5.68 -4.48 0.01
CA LEU A 92 -6.50 -3.70 0.94
C LEU A 92 -7.96 -4.16 0.90
N ALA A 93 -8.50 -4.41 -0.30
CA ALA A 93 -9.84 -4.97 -0.47
C ALA A 93 -10.00 -6.35 0.18
N ALA A 94 -9.04 -7.25 -0.02
CA ALA A 94 -9.05 -8.57 0.58
C ALA A 94 -8.95 -8.52 2.11
N LEU A 95 -8.10 -7.65 2.65
CA LEU A 95 -7.97 -7.41 4.10
C LEU A 95 -9.28 -6.86 4.68
N MET A 96 -9.93 -5.90 4.01
CA MET A 96 -11.23 -5.36 4.44
C MET A 96 -12.35 -6.40 4.38
N ALA A 97 -12.31 -7.33 3.43
CA ALA A 97 -13.33 -8.38 3.29
C ALA A 97 -13.17 -9.53 4.32
N ARG A 98 -11.99 -9.67 4.93
CA ARG A 98 -11.69 -10.75 5.90
C ARG A 98 -11.14 -10.19 7.23
N PRO A 99 -11.91 -9.35 7.97
CA PRO A 99 -11.43 -8.78 9.22
C PRO A 99 -11.13 -9.83 10.31
N ASP A 100 -11.66 -11.06 10.18
CA ASP A 100 -11.71 -12.04 11.27
C ASP A 100 -11.00 -13.38 10.98
N CYS A 101 -10.48 -13.63 9.76
CA CYS A 101 -10.34 -15.02 9.27
C CYS A 101 -8.96 -15.50 8.81
N ALA A 102 -7.91 -14.68 8.76
CA ALA A 102 -6.56 -15.18 8.40
C ALA A 102 -5.43 -14.27 8.92
N PRO A 103 -4.21 -14.80 9.10
CA PRO A 103 -3.02 -13.96 9.21
C PRO A 103 -2.94 -13.01 8.02
N ILE A 104 -2.59 -11.75 8.30
CA ILE A 104 -2.54 -10.70 7.27
C ILE A 104 -1.48 -11.04 6.24
N THR A 105 -0.38 -11.64 6.68
CA THR A 105 0.66 -12.24 5.86
C THR A 105 0.11 -13.15 4.77
N GLU A 106 -0.79 -14.06 5.09
CA GLU A 106 -1.39 -14.99 4.12
C GLU A 106 -2.28 -14.25 3.11
N THR A 107 -3.10 -13.31 3.57
CA THR A 107 -3.98 -12.50 2.70
C THR A 107 -3.18 -11.65 1.72
N MET A 108 -2.13 -10.97 2.21
CA MET A 108 -1.26 -10.14 1.38
C MET A 108 -0.47 -11.00 0.39
N PHE A 109 0.01 -12.16 0.82
CA PHE A 109 0.77 -13.08 -0.03
C PHE A 109 -0.10 -13.69 -1.13
N GLU A 110 -1.32 -14.12 -0.82
CA GLU A 110 -2.27 -14.64 -1.79
C GLU A 110 -2.55 -13.61 -2.89
N ALA A 111 -2.88 -12.37 -2.51
CA ALA A 111 -3.09 -11.28 -3.47
C ALA A 111 -1.84 -10.97 -4.30
N TYR A 112 -0.65 -10.98 -3.69
CA TYR A 112 0.64 -10.75 -4.37
C TYR A 112 0.98 -11.85 -5.37
N SER A 113 0.84 -13.12 -4.99
CA SER A 113 1.19 -14.27 -5.84
C SER A 113 0.34 -14.38 -7.11
N GLN A 114 -0.88 -13.83 -7.08
CA GLN A 114 -1.78 -13.77 -8.24
C GLN A 114 -1.46 -12.60 -9.21
N ALA A 115 -0.49 -11.75 -8.89
CA ALA A 115 -0.14 -10.62 -9.73
C ALA A 115 0.76 -11.05 -10.93
N PRO A 116 0.45 -10.61 -12.17
CA PRO A 116 1.17 -11.06 -13.36
C PRO A 116 2.61 -10.52 -13.49
N VAL A 117 3.04 -9.58 -12.63
CA VAL A 117 4.34 -8.87 -12.75
C VAL A 117 5.34 -9.28 -11.67
N THR A 118 4.97 -10.17 -10.75
CA THR A 118 5.80 -10.47 -9.59
C THR A 118 6.37 -11.87 -9.72
N ALA A 119 7.63 -11.96 -10.17
CA ALA A 119 8.51 -12.96 -9.58
C ALA A 119 8.48 -12.67 -8.08
N THR A 120 7.81 -13.52 -7.32
CA THR A 120 7.77 -13.47 -5.86
C THR A 120 9.20 -13.58 -5.39
N ASP A 121 9.80 -12.43 -5.07
CA ASP A 121 11.14 -12.40 -4.47
C ASP A 121 11.04 -13.19 -3.16
N GLU A 122 11.95 -14.15 -2.97
CA GLU A 122 12.05 -15.04 -1.80
C GLU A 122 12.03 -14.26 -0.47
N HIS A 123 12.39 -12.98 -0.53
CA HIS A 123 12.41 -12.06 0.60
C HIS A 123 11.02 -11.67 1.16
N VAL A 124 9.94 -11.75 0.38
CA VAL A 124 8.58 -11.46 0.90
C VAL A 124 8.09 -12.61 1.81
N THR A 125 8.53 -13.84 1.55
CA THR A 125 8.20 -15.03 2.35
C THR A 125 8.95 -15.12 3.68
N CYS A 126 10.04 -14.38 3.88
CA CYS A 126 10.87 -14.48 5.09
C CYS A 126 10.39 -13.62 6.29
N GLY A 127 9.42 -12.71 6.10
CA GLY A 127 9.05 -11.72 7.12
C GLY A 127 8.20 -12.24 8.28
N ALA A 128 7.55 -13.39 8.15
CA ALA A 128 6.60 -13.90 9.13
C ALA A 128 7.26 -14.44 10.43
N ASP A 129 8.53 -14.85 10.38
CA ASP A 129 9.20 -15.57 11.48
C ASP A 129 10.47 -14.87 12.02
N ALA A 130 10.87 -13.72 11.46
CA ALA A 130 12.15 -13.07 11.76
C ALA A 130 11.99 -11.67 12.39
N HIS A 131 12.93 -11.32 13.28
CA HIS A 131 13.10 -9.92 13.72
C HIS A 131 13.38 -9.02 12.50
N ALA A 132 12.65 -7.91 12.40
CA ALA A 132 12.81 -6.96 11.31
C ALA A 132 14.26 -6.43 11.22
N SER A 133 14.85 -6.48 10.03
CA SER A 133 16.23 -6.07 9.77
C SER A 133 16.28 -4.96 8.72
N LEU A 134 16.97 -3.86 9.03
CA LEU A 134 17.12 -2.75 8.09
C LEU A 134 17.96 -3.15 6.87
N SER A 135 18.89 -4.10 7.00
CA SER A 135 19.63 -4.64 5.85
C SER A 135 18.68 -5.32 4.88
N THR A 136 17.84 -6.22 5.39
CA THR A 136 16.85 -6.95 4.61
C THR A 136 15.84 -6.00 3.97
N LEU A 137 15.34 -5.00 4.71
CA LEU A 137 14.46 -3.96 4.13
C LEU A 137 15.14 -3.23 2.96
N ASN A 138 16.42 -2.89 3.09
CA ASN A 138 17.16 -2.20 2.03
C ASN A 138 17.54 -3.11 0.84
N GLU A 139 17.58 -4.43 1.03
CA GLU A 139 17.73 -5.40 -0.06
C GLU A 139 16.42 -5.58 -0.84
N ILE A 140 15.28 -5.64 -0.13
CA ILE A 140 13.94 -5.75 -0.73
C ILE A 140 13.54 -4.45 -1.44
N ALA A 141 13.74 -3.32 -0.78
CA ALA A 141 13.37 -1.98 -1.22
C ALA A 141 14.62 -1.08 -1.38
N PRO A 142 15.50 -1.36 -2.36
CA PRO A 142 16.77 -0.64 -2.53
C PRO A 142 16.60 0.77 -3.12
N ASN A 143 15.41 1.12 -3.60
CA ASN A 143 15.08 2.37 -4.26
C ASN A 143 13.57 2.67 -4.16
N ASP A 144 13.17 3.78 -4.77
CA ASP A 144 11.81 4.33 -4.78
C ASP A 144 10.85 3.66 -5.79
N ARG A 145 11.27 2.57 -6.46
CA ARG A 145 10.42 1.90 -7.44
C ARG A 145 9.19 1.30 -6.78
N ALA A 146 8.03 1.55 -7.38
CA ALA A 146 6.72 1.19 -6.85
C ALA A 146 6.63 -0.28 -6.40
N ASN A 147 7.05 -1.22 -7.24
CA ASN A 147 7.05 -2.64 -6.91
C ASN A 147 7.99 -3.00 -5.73
N ARG A 148 9.14 -2.35 -5.63
CA ARG A 148 10.13 -2.56 -4.56
C ARG A 148 9.66 -1.98 -3.24
N VAL A 149 9.08 -0.79 -3.26
CA VAL A 149 8.52 -0.16 -2.07
C VAL A 149 7.29 -0.91 -1.56
N LEU A 150 6.42 -1.42 -2.45
CA LEU A 150 5.30 -2.29 -2.05
C LEU A 150 5.80 -3.58 -1.38
N ALA A 151 6.79 -4.26 -1.95
CA ALA A 151 7.38 -5.46 -1.36
C ALA A 151 8.01 -5.17 0.02
N GLY A 152 8.73 -4.06 0.15
CA GLY A 152 9.28 -3.62 1.44
C GLY A 152 8.20 -3.33 2.47
N ALA A 153 7.10 -2.68 2.07
CA ALA A 153 5.99 -2.39 2.94
C ALA A 153 5.28 -3.67 3.44
N MET A 154 5.12 -4.66 2.56
CA MET A 154 4.60 -5.99 2.94
C MET A 154 5.52 -6.69 3.93
N TYR A 155 6.84 -6.66 3.72
CA TYR A 155 7.82 -7.22 4.66
C TYR A 155 7.67 -6.58 6.05
N VAL A 156 7.64 -5.25 6.12
CA VAL A 156 7.51 -4.55 7.42
C VAL A 156 6.16 -4.83 8.06
N ALA A 157 5.05 -4.77 7.31
CA ALA A 157 3.73 -5.08 7.85
C ALA A 157 3.65 -6.51 8.40
N SER A 158 4.36 -7.45 7.78
CA SER A 158 4.45 -8.85 8.24
C SER A 158 5.26 -9.00 9.53
N CYS A 159 6.40 -8.30 9.65
CA CYS A 159 7.23 -8.35 10.86
C CYS A 159 6.61 -7.67 12.09
N PHE A 160 5.67 -6.73 11.88
CA PHE A 160 5.06 -5.91 12.92
C PHE A 160 3.53 -6.01 12.93
N GLU A 161 2.99 -7.20 12.65
CA GLU A 161 1.54 -7.45 12.47
C GLU A 161 0.65 -6.87 13.60
N ASN A 162 1.21 -6.77 14.82
CA ASN A 162 0.54 -6.30 16.03
C ASN A 162 1.03 -4.93 16.56
N ASP A 163 1.95 -4.24 15.88
CA ASP A 163 2.50 -2.95 16.33
C ASP A 163 2.74 -2.00 15.14
N ILE A 164 1.65 -1.40 14.65
CA ILE A 164 1.68 -0.49 13.50
C ILE A 164 2.55 0.75 13.75
N GLU A 165 2.61 1.24 14.99
CA GLU A 165 3.42 2.42 15.33
C GLU A 165 4.91 2.11 15.11
N GLN A 166 5.38 0.97 15.65
CA GLN A 166 6.74 0.52 15.40
C GLN A 166 6.98 0.16 13.93
N ALA A 167 5.99 -0.40 13.25
CA ALA A 167 6.07 -0.70 11.82
C ALA A 167 6.38 0.56 10.99
N ILE A 168 5.61 1.63 11.19
CA ILE A 168 5.77 2.91 10.49
C ILE A 168 7.12 3.54 10.82
N VAL A 169 7.50 3.55 12.11
CA VAL A 169 8.81 4.10 12.54
C VAL A 169 9.97 3.30 11.94
N PHE A 170 9.86 1.99 11.85
CA PHE A 170 10.88 1.15 11.23
C PHE A 170 10.94 1.37 9.71
N ALA A 171 9.80 1.37 9.03
CA ALA A 171 9.67 1.60 7.59
C ALA A 171 10.32 2.91 7.13
N SER A 172 10.14 3.98 7.91
CA SER A 172 10.71 5.31 7.60
C SER A 172 12.25 5.35 7.57
N ARG A 173 12.93 4.31 8.05
CA ARG A 173 14.40 4.19 8.01
C ARG A 173 14.93 3.61 6.68
N GLY A 174 14.06 3.10 5.82
CA GLY A 174 14.43 2.55 4.51
C GLY A 174 14.85 3.62 3.50
N LYS A 175 15.25 3.19 2.30
CA LYS A 175 15.73 4.10 1.23
C LYS A 175 14.69 5.11 0.76
N ASP A 176 13.44 4.68 0.65
CA ASP A 176 12.28 5.54 0.38
C ASP A 176 11.36 5.54 1.61
N GLY A 177 11.82 6.20 2.68
CA GLY A 177 11.18 6.14 3.99
C GLY A 177 9.72 6.60 3.98
N ASP A 178 9.39 7.65 3.24
CA ASP A 178 8.03 8.20 3.15
C ASP A 178 7.09 7.22 2.44
N GLY A 179 7.52 6.68 1.29
CA GLY A 179 6.77 5.67 0.54
C GLY A 179 6.53 4.40 1.33
N LEU A 180 7.59 3.88 1.98
CA LEU A 180 7.52 2.70 2.83
C LEU A 180 6.57 2.92 4.01
N ALA A 181 6.72 4.01 4.75
CA ALA A 181 5.88 4.33 5.91
C ALA A 181 4.39 4.47 5.51
N ALA A 182 4.10 5.14 4.39
CA ALA A 182 2.74 5.32 3.90
C ALA A 182 2.08 3.98 3.52
N LEU A 183 2.78 3.12 2.78
CA LEU A 183 2.24 1.82 2.38
C LEU A 183 2.14 0.84 3.55
N THR A 184 3.13 0.82 4.45
CA THR A 184 3.09 0.01 5.68
C THR A 184 1.93 0.43 6.57
N GLY A 185 1.68 1.73 6.73
CA GLY A 185 0.52 2.22 7.48
C GLY A 185 -0.81 1.82 6.84
N ALA A 186 -0.93 1.91 5.51
CA ALA A 186 -2.15 1.49 4.81
C ALA A 186 -2.43 -0.01 4.98
N LEU A 187 -1.39 -0.85 4.87
CA LEU A 187 -1.50 -2.30 5.06
C LEU A 187 -1.79 -2.64 6.53
N GLY A 188 -1.04 -2.05 7.47
CA GLY A 188 -1.12 -2.29 8.92
C GLY A 188 -2.37 -1.74 9.61
N GLN A 189 -3.01 -0.68 9.09
CA GLN A 189 -4.19 -0.11 9.76
C GLN A 189 -5.41 -1.01 9.64
N LEU A 190 -5.47 -1.83 8.59
CA LEU A 190 -6.48 -2.84 8.39
C LEU A 190 -6.21 -4.11 9.23
N THR A 191 -5.05 -4.17 9.90
CA THR A 191 -4.62 -5.28 10.76
C THR A 191 -4.78 -4.98 12.25
N ALA A 192 -4.59 -3.72 12.63
CA ALA A 192 -4.81 -3.26 14.00
C ALA A 192 -6.32 -3.27 14.31
N SER A 193 -6.74 -4.28 15.06
CA SER A 193 -8.11 -4.44 15.61
C SER A 193 -8.71 -3.08 16.02
N PRO A 194 -10.03 -2.83 15.84
CA PRO A 194 -10.63 -1.50 15.93
C PRO A 194 -10.77 -1.03 17.39
N ARG A 195 -9.67 -0.72 18.06
CA ARG A 195 -9.64 -0.02 19.35
C ARG A 195 -8.34 0.74 19.51
N GLY A 196 -8.32 2.01 19.12
CA GLY A 196 -7.25 2.87 19.61
C GLY A 196 -7.18 4.25 19.02
N TRP A 197 -7.38 4.41 17.71
CA TRP A 197 -6.84 5.64 17.10
C TRP A 197 -7.75 6.87 17.13
N HIS A 198 -9.04 6.73 17.44
CA HIS A 198 -9.99 7.84 17.36
C HIS A 198 -10.46 8.45 18.68
N ASN A 199 -9.90 8.09 19.84
CA ASN A 199 -10.19 8.83 21.07
C ASN A 199 -8.95 8.99 21.93
N GLY A 200 -8.45 10.24 22.01
CA GLY A 200 -7.55 10.64 23.07
C GLY A 200 -8.25 10.48 24.42
N SER A 201 -7.83 9.50 25.21
CA SER A 201 -8.01 9.47 26.67
C SER A 201 -7.12 8.40 27.33
N PRO A 202 -6.74 8.62 28.61
CA PRO A 202 -5.43 8.28 29.12
C PRO A 202 -5.26 6.81 29.50
N ARG A 203 -4.01 6.33 29.37
CA ARG A 203 -3.55 5.02 29.83
C ARG A 203 -3.87 4.84 31.32
N THR A 204 -4.65 3.83 31.65
CA THR A 204 -4.62 3.20 32.98
C THR A 204 -4.39 1.70 32.84
N SER A 205 -3.34 1.27 33.50
CA SER A 205 -2.77 -0.08 33.61
C SER A 205 -3.71 -1.14 34.21
N SER A 206 -3.74 -2.34 33.62
CA SER A 206 -3.41 -3.67 34.24
C SER A 206 -3.99 -4.85 33.42
N PRO A 207 -3.28 -5.99 33.27
CA PRO A 207 -3.77 -7.14 32.50
C PRO A 207 -4.50 -8.15 33.40
N GLY A 208 -5.68 -8.62 32.96
CA GLY A 208 -6.36 -9.80 33.51
C GLY A 208 -6.31 -10.97 32.51
N PRO A 209 -6.17 -12.23 32.93
CA PRO A 209 -5.96 -13.35 32.01
C PRO A 209 -7.31 -13.87 31.47
N SER A 210 -7.55 -13.76 30.17
CA SER A 210 -8.65 -14.47 29.50
C SER A 210 -8.18 -15.84 29.00
N LYS A 211 -8.69 -16.91 29.62
CA LYS A 211 -8.50 -18.29 29.17
C LYS A 211 -9.28 -18.51 27.87
N CYS A 212 -8.59 -18.86 26.79
CA CYS A 212 -9.20 -19.33 25.55
C CYS A 212 -9.34 -20.86 25.62
N SER A 213 -10.57 -21.40 25.65
CA SER A 213 -10.80 -22.85 25.58
C SER A 213 -11.06 -23.25 24.13
N CYS A 214 -10.11 -23.95 23.51
CA CYS A 214 -10.37 -24.70 22.28
C CYS A 214 -11.15 -25.98 22.64
N LYS A 215 -12.39 -26.09 22.16
CA LYS A 215 -13.12 -27.36 22.13
C LYS A 215 -12.71 -28.13 20.88
N THR A 216 -12.02 -29.24 21.09
CA THR A 216 -11.79 -30.29 20.10
C THR A 216 -13.13 -30.87 19.65
N ARG A 217 -13.41 -30.91 18.34
CA ARG A 217 -14.49 -31.75 17.80
C ARG A 217 -13.95 -33.16 17.56
N ALA A 218 -14.73 -34.14 18.00
CA ALA A 218 -14.57 -35.56 17.74
C ALA A 218 -14.94 -35.90 16.29
#